data_AF-Q6R8E2-F1
#
_entry.id   AF-Q6R8E2-F1
#
_cell.length_a   1.000
_cell.length_b   1.000
_cell.length_c   1.000
_cell.angle_alpha   90.00
_cell.angle_beta   90.00
_cell.angle_gamma   90.00
#
_symmetry.space_group_name_H-M   'P 1'
#
loop_
_entity.id
_entity.type
_entity.pdbx_description
1 polymer ?
#
loop_
_entity_poly.entity_id
_entity_poly.type
_entity_poly.pdbx_seq_one_letter_code
_entity_poly.pdbx_strand_id
1 'polypeptide(L)'
;MTMQTLLSLKELTALSTQFITAASHIELPTGGTTSQLVSSAFKQLSEQDLDFKQMINALSSSPETTSNPEKIAQLQSLIGEYSNYVSLVSTIAKKGVNTVETLGKAQ
;
A
#
# COMPACT_ATOMS: atom_id res chain seq x y z
N MET A 1 -27.90 11.82 -0.64
CA MET A 1 -26.55 11.21 -0.62
C MET A 1 -26.47 10.30 -1.82
N THR A 2 -25.70 10.71 -2.81
CA THR A 2 -25.82 10.34 -4.23
C THR A 2 -25.05 9.06 -4.53
N MET A 3 -25.58 8.22 -5.44
CA MET A 3 -25.00 6.94 -5.90
C MET A 3 -23.49 6.94 -6.19
N GLN A 4 -22.87 8.10 -6.44
CA GLN A 4 -21.43 8.26 -6.66
C GLN A 4 -20.58 7.81 -5.46
N THR A 5 -21.03 8.01 -4.21
CA THR A 5 -20.27 7.51 -3.04
C THR A 5 -20.30 5.99 -2.94
N LEU A 6 -21.36 5.33 -3.40
CA LEU A 6 -21.46 3.86 -3.40
C LEU A 6 -20.56 3.20 -4.45
N LEU A 7 -20.33 3.87 -5.59
CA LEU A 7 -19.37 3.43 -6.61
C LEU A 7 -17.92 3.52 -6.07
N SER A 8 -17.56 4.65 -5.46
CA SER A 8 -16.23 4.85 -4.87
C SER A 8 -15.91 3.86 -3.75
N LEU A 9 -16.89 3.54 -2.88
CA LEU A 9 -16.68 2.54 -1.82
C LEU A 9 -16.50 1.12 -2.38
N LYS A 10 -17.22 0.77 -3.44
CA LYS A 10 -17.06 -0.55 -4.10
C LYS A 10 -15.70 -0.68 -4.77
N GLU A 11 -15.23 0.36 -5.44
CA GLU A 11 -13.89 0.39 -6.04
C GLU A 11 -12.80 0.32 -4.96
N LEU A 12 -12.95 1.07 -3.86
CA LEU A 12 -12.02 1.02 -2.73
C LEU A 12 -11.99 -0.36 -2.05
N THR A 13 -13.14 -1.04 -1.98
CA THR A 13 -13.26 -2.40 -1.43
C THR A 13 -12.72 -3.46 -2.39
N ALA A 14 -12.88 -3.27 -3.70
CA ALA A 14 -12.30 -4.15 -4.71
C ALA A 14 -10.77 -4.02 -4.73
N LEU A 15 -10.24 -2.80 -4.59
CA LEU A 15 -8.81 -2.54 -4.49
C LEU A 15 -8.22 -3.12 -3.19
N SER A 16 -8.92 -2.98 -2.05
CA SER A 16 -8.46 -3.56 -0.79
C SER A 16 -8.40 -5.10 -0.84
N THR A 17 -9.33 -5.75 -1.55
CA THR A 17 -9.35 -7.21 -1.72
C THR A 17 -8.19 -7.69 -2.60
N GLN A 18 -7.83 -6.94 -3.64
CA GLN A 18 -6.67 -7.25 -4.48
C GLN A 18 -5.34 -7.06 -3.72
N PHE A 19 -5.22 -6.03 -2.88
CA PHE A 19 -4.02 -5.82 -2.04
C PHE A 19 -3.85 -6.88 -0.93
N ILE A 20 -4.94 -7.37 -0.34
CA ILE A 20 -4.88 -8.51 0.61
C ILE A 20 -4.36 -9.77 -0.10
N THR A 21 -4.63 -9.92 -1.39
CA THR A 21 -4.11 -11.03 -2.21
C THR A 21 -2.64 -10.82 -2.61
N ALA A 22 -2.18 -9.58 -2.81
CA ALA A 22 -0.76 -9.32 -3.01
C ALA A 22 0.07 -9.59 -1.73
N ALA A 23 -0.51 -9.34 -0.55
CA ALA A 23 0.11 -9.69 0.73
C ALA A 23 0.14 -11.21 1.01
N SER A 24 -0.53 -12.06 0.20
CA SER A 24 -0.56 -13.52 0.41
C SER A 24 0.65 -14.25 -0.17
N HIS A 25 1.64 -13.56 -0.73
CA HIS A 25 2.84 -14.16 -1.32
C HIS A 25 4.12 -13.98 -0.48
N ILE A 26 4.00 -13.84 0.84
CA ILE A 26 5.15 -14.08 1.73
C ILE A 26 5.22 -15.58 1.99
N GLU A 27 5.76 -16.32 1.02
CA GLU A 27 6.06 -17.73 1.21
C GLU A 27 7.23 -17.88 2.18
N LEU A 28 6.99 -18.59 3.28
CA LEU A 28 8.06 -18.99 4.18
C LEU A 28 8.95 -20.04 3.49
N PRO A 29 10.27 -19.90 3.51
CA PRO A 29 11.12 -21.07 3.52
C PRO A 29 10.68 -21.90 4.73
N THR A 30 10.33 -23.17 4.53
CA THR A 30 9.97 -24.10 5.60
C THR A 30 11.02 -24.07 6.71
N GLY A 31 10.67 -23.53 7.89
CA GLY A 31 11.58 -23.37 9.04
C GLY A 31 11.94 -21.92 9.45
N GLY A 32 11.35 -20.89 8.84
CA GLY A 32 11.60 -19.48 9.19
C GLY A 32 11.01 -19.02 10.54
N THR A 33 11.73 -18.13 11.24
CA THR A 33 11.27 -17.47 12.47
C THR A 33 10.38 -16.26 12.19
N THR A 34 9.56 -15.84 13.16
CA THR A 34 8.77 -14.59 13.08
C THR A 34 9.63 -13.36 12.79
N SER A 35 10.88 -13.34 13.28
CA SER A 35 11.81 -12.23 12.99
C SER A 35 12.19 -12.17 11.51
N GLN A 36 12.44 -13.32 10.88
CA GLN A 36 12.72 -13.40 9.44
C GLN A 36 11.51 -13.00 8.60
N LEU A 37 10.31 -13.38 9.04
CA LEU A 37 9.06 -12.91 8.44
C LEU A 37 8.96 -11.39 8.45
N VAL A 38 9.08 -10.78 9.63
CA VAL A 38 8.99 -9.33 9.79
C VAL A 38 10.06 -8.62 8.96
N SER A 39 11.30 -9.13 8.94
CA SER A 39 12.38 -8.58 8.14
C SER A 39 12.09 -8.67 6.63
N SER A 40 11.60 -9.81 6.15
CA SER A 40 11.25 -10.00 4.73
C SER A 40 10.08 -9.11 4.30
N ALA A 41 9.04 -9.01 5.12
CA ALA A 41 7.91 -8.13 4.90
C ALA A 41 8.36 -6.67 4.87
N PHE A 42 9.18 -6.24 5.82
CA PHE A 42 9.72 -4.88 5.85
C PHE A 42 10.55 -4.56 4.61
N LYS A 43 11.39 -5.51 4.16
CA LYS A 43 12.19 -5.36 2.95
C LYS A 43 11.29 -5.17 1.72
N GLN A 44 10.30 -6.05 1.52
CA GLN A 44 9.34 -5.93 0.41
C GLN A 44 8.58 -4.61 0.45
N LEU A 45 8.11 -4.19 1.63
CA LEU A 45 7.41 -2.91 1.79
C LEU A 45 8.30 -1.72 1.43
N SER A 46 9.59 -1.80 1.77
CA SER A 46 10.59 -0.76 1.44
C SER A 46 10.92 -0.73 -0.05
N GLU A 47 11.02 -1.89 -0.70
CA GLU A 47 11.24 -2.00 -2.15
C GLU A 47 10.04 -1.40 -2.90
N GLN A 48 8.82 -1.78 -2.51
CA GLN A 48 7.59 -1.27 -3.12
C GLN A 48 7.41 0.24 -2.92
N ASP A 49 7.75 0.79 -1.74
CA ASP A 49 7.76 2.24 -1.48
C ASP A 49 8.73 2.99 -2.41
N LEU A 50 9.92 2.41 -2.63
CA LEU A 50 10.92 2.96 -3.53
C LEU A 50 10.43 2.94 -4.98
N ASP A 51 9.84 1.84 -5.42
CA ASP A 51 9.31 1.68 -6.79
C ASP A 51 8.21 2.70 -7.09
N PHE A 52 7.26 2.89 -6.18
CA PHE A 52 6.23 3.94 -6.31
C PHE A 52 6.85 5.32 -6.48
N LYS A 53 7.81 5.68 -5.62
CA LYS A 53 8.49 6.98 -5.68
C LYS A 53 9.25 7.17 -6.99
N GLN A 54 9.96 6.14 -7.45
CA GLN A 54 10.69 6.19 -8.71
C GLN A 54 9.76 6.39 -9.90
N MET A 55 8.66 5.65 -9.98
CA MET A 55 7.66 5.80 -11.05
C MET A 55 7.01 7.19 -11.03
N ILE A 56 6.58 7.67 -9.85
CA ILE A 56 6.00 9.01 -9.69
C ILE A 56 7.00 10.08 -10.14
N ASN A 57 8.27 9.97 -9.74
CA ASN A 57 9.31 10.92 -10.12
C ASN A 57 9.59 10.89 -11.63
N ALA A 58 9.64 9.70 -12.23
CA ALA A 58 9.87 9.54 -13.67
C ALA A 58 8.74 10.17 -14.50
N LEU A 59 7.48 9.93 -14.10
CA LEU A 59 6.33 10.51 -14.79
C LEU A 59 6.23 12.02 -14.55
N SER A 60 6.38 12.48 -13.31
CA SER A 60 6.27 13.91 -12.97
C SER A 60 7.39 14.78 -13.55
N SER A 61 8.59 14.22 -13.74
CA SER A 61 9.74 14.95 -14.28
C SER A 61 9.77 15.00 -15.81
N SER A 62 8.89 14.25 -16.49
CA SER A 62 8.83 14.26 -17.95
C SER A 62 8.06 15.51 -18.46
N PRO A 63 8.67 16.36 -19.32
CA PRO A 63 8.00 17.52 -19.90
C PRO A 63 6.75 17.16 -20.72
N GLU A 64 6.68 15.92 -21.22
CA GLU A 64 5.52 15.42 -21.96
C GLU A 64 4.34 15.07 -21.06
N THR A 65 4.55 14.88 -19.76
CA THR A 65 3.49 14.52 -18.82
C THR A 65 2.57 15.70 -18.57
N THR A 66 3.09 16.91 -18.41
CA THR A 66 2.26 18.11 -18.20
C THR A 66 1.50 18.56 -19.45
N SER A 67 1.97 18.11 -20.62
CA SER A 67 1.39 18.44 -21.93
C SER A 67 0.40 17.38 -22.45
N ASN A 68 0.33 16.20 -21.81
CA ASN A 68 -0.54 15.10 -22.22
C ASN A 68 -1.53 14.74 -21.08
N PRO A 69 -2.83 14.99 -21.25
CA PRO A 69 -3.84 14.73 -20.22
C PRO A 69 -3.95 13.24 -19.83
N GLU A 70 -3.62 12.31 -20.73
CA GLU A 70 -3.61 10.88 -20.42
C GLU A 70 -2.46 10.52 -19.46
N LYS A 71 -1.27 11.11 -19.66
CA LYS A 71 -0.12 10.94 -18.76
C LYS A 71 -0.38 11.58 -17.38
N ILE A 72 -1.13 12.70 -17.34
CA ILE A 72 -1.58 13.31 -16.06
C ILE A 72 -2.54 12.36 -15.32
N ALA A 73 -3.49 11.76 -16.02
CA ALA A 73 -4.43 10.80 -15.42
C ALA A 73 -3.70 9.57 -14.86
N GLN A 74 -2.71 9.04 -15.58
CA GLN A 74 -1.86 7.95 -15.10
C GLN A 74 -1.08 8.35 -13.85
N LEU A 75 -0.47 9.54 -13.84
CA LEU A 75 0.24 10.06 -12.68
C LEU A 75 -0.69 10.24 -11.47
N GLN A 76 -1.90 10.75 -11.68
CA GLN A 76 -2.90 10.88 -10.61
C GLN A 76 -3.29 9.53 -10.02
N SER A 77 -3.53 8.53 -10.88
CA SER A 77 -3.85 7.16 -10.45
C SER A 77 -2.72 6.58 -9.60
N LEU A 78 -1.48 6.73 -10.06
CA LEU A 78 -0.29 6.23 -9.36
C LEU A 78 -0.09 6.90 -7.99
N ILE A 79 -0.31 8.22 -7.90
CA ILE A 79 -0.26 8.95 -6.63
C ILE A 79 -1.37 8.46 -5.68
N GLY A 80 -2.57 8.24 -6.20
CA GLY A 80 -3.69 7.70 -5.43
C GLY A 80 -3.39 6.31 -4.87
N GLU A 81 -2.82 5.43 -5.70
CA GLU A 81 -2.43 4.08 -5.30
C GLU A 81 -1.34 4.10 -4.22
N TYR A 82 -0.29 4.92 -4.39
CA TYR A 82 0.75 5.09 -3.38
C TYR A 82 0.19 5.62 -2.05
N SER A 83 -0.72 6.60 -2.09
CA SER A 83 -1.38 7.14 -0.90
C SER A 83 -2.19 6.07 -0.17
N ASN A 84 -2.93 5.23 -0.91
CA ASN A 84 -3.69 4.12 -0.35
C ASN A 84 -2.75 3.09 0.29
N TYR A 85 -1.68 2.71 -0.42
CA TYR A 85 -0.67 1.77 0.06
C TYR A 85 -0.06 2.21 1.40
N VAL A 86 0.48 3.43 1.48
CA VAL A 86 1.10 3.95 2.71
C VAL A 86 0.08 4.04 3.85
N SER A 87 -1.14 4.45 3.56
CA SER A 87 -2.21 4.57 4.56
C SER A 87 -2.58 3.21 5.16
N LEU A 88 -2.70 2.17 4.33
CA LEU A 88 -3.01 0.81 4.78
C LEU A 88 -1.87 0.24 5.63
N VAL A 89 -0.63 0.33 5.15
CA VAL A 89 0.57 -0.12 5.89
C VAL A 89 0.65 0.55 7.26
N SER A 90 0.49 1.88 7.31
CA SER A 90 0.49 2.63 8.57
C SER A 90 -0.64 2.21 9.51
N THR A 91 -1.84 1.99 8.98
CA THR A 91 -3.01 1.59 9.77
C THR A 91 -2.82 0.21 10.39
N ILE A 92 -2.34 -0.76 9.61
CA ILE A 92 -2.08 -2.11 10.09
C ILE A 92 -0.98 -2.08 11.15
N ALA A 93 0.14 -1.38 10.90
CA ALA A 93 1.23 -1.26 11.86
C ALA A 93 0.77 -0.66 13.20
N LYS A 94 0.02 0.46 13.16
CA LYS A 94 -0.53 1.10 14.36
C LYS A 94 -1.49 0.18 15.13
N LYS A 95 -2.42 -0.48 14.43
CA LYS A 95 -3.35 -1.42 15.07
C LYS A 95 -2.62 -2.60 15.69
N GLY A 96 -1.59 -3.12 15.04
CA GLY A 96 -0.73 -4.18 15.56
C GLY A 96 -0.05 -3.77 16.87
N VAL A 97 0.66 -2.63 16.87
CA VAL A 97 1.35 -2.11 18.06
C VAL A 97 0.35 -1.87 19.21
N ASN A 98 -0.76 -1.17 18.95
CA ASN A 98 -1.76 -0.88 19.97
C ASN A 98 -2.35 -2.16 20.60
N THR A 99 -2.51 -3.21 19.80
CA THR A 99 -3.00 -4.51 20.29
C THR A 99 -2.00 -5.16 21.22
N VAL A 100 -0.72 -5.19 20.85
CA VAL A 100 0.37 -5.72 21.70
C VAL A 100 0.48 -4.93 23.00
N GLU A 101 0.45 -3.60 22.92
CA GLU A 101 0.49 -2.73 24.11
C GLU A 101 -0.70 -2.97 25.04
N THR A 102 -1.90 -3.17 24.48
CA THR A 102 -3.12 -3.46 25.26
C THR A 102 -2.98 -4.78 26.00
N LEU A 103 -2.50 -5.83 25.32
CA LEU A 103 -2.28 -7.14 25.94
C LEU A 103 -1.18 -7.10 27.01
N GLY A 104 -0.10 -6.34 26.77
CA GLY A 104 0.99 -6.17 27.73
C GLY A 104 0.59 -5.42 28.99
N LYS A 105 -0.34 -4.46 28.89
CA LYS A 105 -0.91 -3.74 30.06
C LYS A 105 -1.95 -4.54 30.83
N ALA A 106 -2.50 -5.59 30.23
CA ALA A 106 -3.51 -6.45 30.86
C ALA A 106 -2.91 -7.55 31.76
N GLN A 107 -1.57 -7.69 31.78
CA GLN A 107 -0.82 -8.53 32.71
C GLN A 107 -0.44 -7.75 33.96
#